data_AF-A0A7D8Z039-F1
#
_entry.id   AF-A0A7D8Z039-F1
#
_cell.length_a   1.000
_cell.length_b   1.000
_cell.length_c   1.000
_cell.angle_alpha   90.00
_cell.angle_beta   90.00
_cell.angle_gamma   90.00
#
_symmetry.space_group_name_H-M   'P 1'
#
loop_
_entity.id
_entity.type
_entity.pdbx_description
1 polymer ?
#
loop_
_entity_poly.entity_id
_entity_poly.type
_entity_poly.pdbx_seq_one_letter_code
_entity_poly.pdbx_strand_id
1 'polypeptide(L)'
;MAMPRWIVAHPVKIALLLIVGLPLLLYAIIAARFYTASPNIARNYMQEINDALPTEGEPAWSGLVDAWATFYAAPVEIRNSIWGNDAFDPQTHADTVAWLAAHPEHVPAIRDAARKPRLGLRFTDATDPVYARASMPDYAPEEPSENPVLWTIVLPHLSVVRQHARTVAAHALIAAEAGQTDDAIADIRAILDLANHAADPPFYITQLVRAAIVALAADTAVRLVHEHADRFTPPQLDELDRTLASFDPASLVLDMRFEHMGFDDTLQRVYTDDGRGNGRLTPEGARLLAEMVCSTPEVIPNWARYIPTAPLFAMGFPSRRTLNEAYHTHLDAARQRAATPIWQWGPMPDLADPAEAARGERLLLVWLPVSFRAGVESERARMLLEGARVAVALHRYRAEHGRYPETLDQLIPAWLEQHPTDRATGRPLPYRVTEGRPLLYSVGLDGIDEDGRHTDEAWKTWRPRPTTGAHEPRGDFQIYPPHEPTPN
;
A
#
# COMPACT_ATOMS: atom_id res chain seq x y z
N MET A 1 84.09 2.45 -12.59
CA MET A 1 83.68 2.00 -11.24
C MET A 1 82.28 1.42 -11.35
N ALA A 2 82.15 0.09 -11.31
CA ALA A 2 80.84 -0.56 -11.28
C ALA A 2 80.31 -0.52 -9.84
N MET A 3 79.14 0.09 -9.61
CA MET A 3 78.53 0.08 -8.29
C MET A 3 78.22 -1.36 -7.85
N PRO A 4 78.49 -1.74 -6.59
CA PRO A 4 78.17 -3.07 -6.07
C PRO A 4 76.67 -3.39 -6.19
N ARG A 5 76.34 -4.56 -6.77
CA ARG A 5 74.95 -5.03 -6.98
C ARG A 5 74.08 -5.03 -5.72
N TRP A 6 74.67 -5.06 -4.52
CA TRP A 6 73.95 -5.02 -3.25
C TRP A 6 73.37 -3.63 -2.90
N ILE A 7 73.96 -2.53 -3.42
CA ILE A 7 73.50 -1.15 -3.21
C ILE A 7 72.21 -0.87 -4.00
N VAL A 8 72.00 -1.55 -5.14
CA VAL A 8 70.78 -1.43 -5.97
C VAL A 8 69.70 -2.44 -5.53
N ALA A 9 70.09 -3.62 -5.03
CA ALA A 9 69.15 -4.66 -4.62
C ALA A 9 68.37 -4.32 -3.33
N HIS A 10 68.96 -3.57 -2.40
CA HIS A 10 68.31 -3.19 -1.14
C HIS A 10 67.14 -2.20 -1.33
N PRO A 11 67.30 -1.06 -2.05
CA PRO A 11 66.19 -0.15 -2.31
C PRO A 11 65.12 -0.78 -3.21
N VAL A 12 65.47 -1.67 -4.15
CA VAL A 12 64.49 -2.40 -4.97
C VAL A 12 63.68 -3.38 -4.11
N LYS A 13 64.29 -4.09 -3.15
CA LYS A 13 63.56 -4.97 -2.22
C LYS A 13 62.64 -4.19 -1.29
N ILE A 14 63.09 -3.05 -0.78
CA ILE A 14 62.26 -2.16 0.05
C ILE A 14 61.10 -1.60 -0.78
N ALA A 15 61.35 -1.17 -2.03
CA ALA A 15 60.32 -0.72 -2.94
C ALA A 15 59.30 -1.85 -3.25
N LEU A 16 59.75 -3.08 -3.50
CA LEU A 16 58.86 -4.24 -3.72
C LEU A 16 58.03 -4.59 -2.48
N LEU A 17 58.63 -4.53 -1.29
CA LEU A 17 57.93 -4.70 -0.01
C LEU A 17 56.86 -3.62 0.22
N LEU A 18 57.15 -2.37 -0.14
CA LEU A 18 56.21 -1.26 -0.01
C LEU A 18 55.11 -1.28 -1.09
N ILE A 19 55.44 -1.67 -2.32
CA ILE A 19 54.49 -1.68 -3.45
C ILE A 19 53.60 -2.92 -3.44
N VAL A 20 54.09 -4.07 -2.97
CA VAL A 20 53.35 -5.35 -2.98
C VAL A 20 53.04 -5.85 -1.57
N GLY A 21 54.03 -5.83 -0.68
CA GLY A 21 53.87 -6.37 0.68
C GLY A 21 52.90 -5.56 1.54
N LEU A 22 53.00 -4.23 1.53
CA LEU A 22 52.13 -3.36 2.33
C LEU A 22 50.65 -3.43 1.88
N PRO A 23 50.30 -3.36 0.57
CA PRO A 23 48.91 -3.55 0.14
C PRO A 23 48.36 -4.95 0.46
N LEU A 24 49.16 -6.01 0.34
CA LEU A 24 48.74 -7.36 0.70
C LEU A 24 48.48 -7.51 2.20
N LEU A 25 49.34 -6.93 3.04
CA LEU A 25 49.14 -6.91 4.49
C LEU A 25 47.88 -6.13 4.86
N LEU A 26 47.68 -4.95 4.26
CA LEU A 26 46.49 -4.13 4.46
C LEU A 26 45.24 -4.90 4.06
N TYR A 27 45.24 -5.54 2.88
CA TYR A 27 44.14 -6.39 2.44
C TYR A 27 43.90 -7.55 3.40
N ALA A 28 44.93 -8.23 3.88
CA ALA A 28 44.79 -9.34 4.83
C ALA A 28 44.12 -8.90 6.14
N ILE A 29 44.45 -7.71 6.65
CA ILE A 29 43.80 -7.12 7.84
C ILE A 29 42.31 -6.83 7.55
N ILE A 30 42.01 -6.25 6.38
CA ILE A 30 40.63 -5.93 5.98
C ILE A 30 39.81 -7.21 5.81
N ALA A 31 40.36 -8.22 5.13
CA ALA A 31 39.75 -9.52 4.92
C ALA A 31 39.49 -10.22 6.26
N ALA A 32 40.48 -10.26 7.17
CA ALA A 32 40.30 -10.83 8.49
C ALA A 32 39.19 -10.11 9.27
N ARG A 33 39.15 -8.77 9.23
CA ARG A 33 38.12 -7.97 9.91
C ARG A 33 36.71 -8.19 9.36
N PHE A 34 36.57 -8.44 8.05
CA PHE A 34 35.30 -8.72 7.39
C PHE A 34 34.84 -10.16 7.66
N TYR A 35 35.70 -11.15 7.43
CA TYR A 35 35.33 -12.57 7.57
C TYR A 35 35.14 -13.05 9.01
N THR A 36 35.56 -12.26 10.00
CA THR A 36 35.28 -12.52 11.42
C THR A 36 34.07 -11.74 11.94
N ALA A 37 33.44 -10.91 11.12
CA ALA A 37 32.25 -10.17 11.49
C ALA A 37 31.01 -11.06 11.34
N SER A 38 30.16 -11.11 12.36
CA SER A 38 28.87 -11.82 12.31
C SER A 38 27.72 -10.87 12.67
N PRO A 39 26.52 -11.08 12.12
CA PRO A 39 25.33 -10.34 12.53
C PRO A 39 25.01 -10.53 14.01
N ASN A 40 24.34 -9.55 14.61
CA ASN A 40 23.80 -9.65 15.96
C ASN A 40 22.27 -9.57 15.90
N ILE A 41 21.60 -10.72 15.77
CA ILE A 41 20.15 -10.81 15.69
C ILE A 41 19.59 -10.83 17.12
N ALA A 42 19.14 -9.67 17.58
CA ALA A 42 18.70 -9.47 18.97
C ALA A 42 17.19 -9.67 19.16
N ARG A 43 16.39 -9.49 18.09
CA ARG A 43 14.92 -9.50 18.16
C ARG A 43 14.30 -10.40 17.10
N ASN A 44 13.10 -10.89 17.41
CA ASN A 44 12.23 -11.59 16.47
C ASN A 44 11.02 -10.70 16.18
N TYR A 45 11.17 -9.76 15.25
CA TYR A 45 10.12 -8.80 14.92
C TYR A 45 8.84 -9.47 14.39
N MET A 46 8.96 -10.58 13.67
CA MET A 46 7.80 -11.35 13.21
C MET A 46 6.97 -11.87 14.39
N GLN A 47 7.64 -12.42 15.42
CA GLN A 47 6.96 -12.87 16.63
C GLN A 47 6.31 -11.70 17.37
N GLU A 48 7.02 -10.59 17.57
CA GLU A 48 6.48 -9.40 18.24
C GLU A 48 5.23 -8.85 17.54
N ILE A 49 5.21 -8.86 16.20
CA ILE A 49 4.03 -8.46 15.41
C ILE A 49 2.88 -9.41 15.66
N ASN A 50 3.11 -10.73 15.57
CA ASN A 50 2.06 -11.73 15.79
C ASN A 50 1.50 -11.68 17.22
N ASP A 51 2.35 -11.46 18.22
CA ASP A 51 1.96 -11.35 19.62
C ASP A 51 1.13 -10.08 19.91
N ALA A 52 1.30 -9.05 19.08
CA ALA A 52 0.54 -7.80 19.18
C ALA A 52 -0.82 -7.83 18.46
N LEU A 53 -1.10 -8.85 17.65
CA LEU A 53 -2.36 -8.95 16.92
C LEU A 53 -3.54 -9.25 17.86
N PRO A 54 -4.77 -8.81 17.52
CA PRO A 54 -5.96 -9.11 18.30
C PRO A 54 -6.17 -10.62 18.47
N THR A 55 -6.40 -11.06 19.71
CA THR A 55 -6.66 -12.48 20.04
C THR A 55 -8.10 -12.75 20.47
N GLU A 56 -8.85 -11.72 20.89
CA GLU A 56 -10.23 -11.84 21.32
C GLU A 56 -11.21 -11.94 20.14
N GLY A 57 -12.28 -12.73 20.32
CA GLY A 57 -13.32 -12.92 19.32
C GLY A 57 -13.02 -13.97 18.26
N GLU A 58 -14.04 -14.29 17.47
CA GLU A 58 -13.98 -15.29 16.41
C GLU A 58 -13.11 -14.80 15.24
N PRO A 59 -12.25 -15.65 14.66
CA PRO A 59 -11.40 -15.29 13.52
C PRO A 59 -12.15 -15.33 12.19
N ALA A 60 -11.86 -14.38 11.29
CA ALA A 60 -12.40 -14.32 9.93
C ALA A 60 -11.70 -15.28 8.95
N TRP A 61 -10.41 -15.56 9.18
CA TRP A 61 -9.52 -16.08 8.13
C TRP A 61 -10.01 -17.36 7.47
N SER A 62 -10.42 -18.37 8.24
CA SER A 62 -10.90 -19.63 7.66
C SER A 62 -12.14 -19.43 6.80
N GLY A 63 -13.12 -18.66 7.27
CA GLY A 63 -14.34 -18.36 6.51
C GLY A 63 -14.05 -17.56 5.24
N LEU A 64 -13.09 -16.61 5.31
CA LEU A 64 -12.65 -15.85 4.13
C LEU A 64 -11.97 -16.77 3.10
N VAL A 65 -11.16 -17.75 3.55
CA VAL A 65 -10.49 -18.70 2.66
C VAL A 65 -11.47 -19.72 2.09
N ASP A 66 -12.47 -20.17 2.85
CA ASP A 66 -13.51 -21.07 2.38
C ASP A 66 -14.34 -20.41 1.27
N ALA A 67 -14.75 -19.14 1.46
CA ALA A 67 -15.39 -18.36 0.42
C ALA A 67 -14.44 -18.16 -0.78
N TRP A 68 -13.15 -17.90 -0.54
CA TRP A 68 -12.15 -17.76 -1.59
C TRP A 68 -12.02 -19.00 -2.47
N ALA A 69 -12.09 -20.20 -1.91
CA ALA A 69 -12.02 -21.45 -2.68
C ALA A 69 -13.13 -21.53 -3.75
N THR A 70 -14.34 -21.05 -3.42
CA THR A 70 -15.47 -20.98 -4.36
C THR A 70 -15.16 -20.03 -5.52
N PHE A 71 -14.67 -18.83 -5.21
CA PHE A 71 -14.26 -17.86 -6.23
C PHE A 71 -13.07 -18.35 -7.07
N TYR A 72 -12.08 -19.00 -6.45
CA TYR A 72 -10.88 -19.46 -7.15
C TYR A 72 -11.19 -20.59 -8.14
N ALA A 73 -12.22 -21.40 -7.87
CA ALA A 73 -12.75 -22.41 -8.77
C ALA A 73 -13.58 -21.86 -9.93
N ALA A 74 -13.94 -20.56 -9.92
CA ALA A 74 -14.70 -19.94 -11.00
C ALA A 74 -13.89 -19.91 -12.32
N PRO A 75 -14.59 -19.90 -13.48
CA PRO A 75 -13.93 -19.75 -14.78
C PRO A 75 -12.97 -18.56 -14.80
N VAL A 76 -11.89 -18.65 -15.57
CA VAL A 76 -10.84 -17.61 -15.60
C VAL A 76 -11.39 -16.28 -16.10
N GLU A 77 -12.40 -16.31 -16.96
CA GLU A 77 -13.12 -15.16 -17.49
C GLU A 77 -13.87 -14.42 -16.37
N ILE A 78 -14.56 -15.15 -15.49
CA ILE A 78 -15.23 -14.59 -14.30
C ILE A 78 -14.20 -14.02 -13.32
N ARG A 79 -13.12 -14.77 -13.09
CA ARG A 79 -12.05 -14.28 -12.20
C ARG A 79 -11.42 -13.03 -12.78
N ASN A 80 -11.12 -12.98 -14.07
CA ASN A 80 -10.58 -11.81 -14.76
C ASN A 80 -11.56 -10.62 -14.79
N SER A 81 -12.87 -10.88 -14.92
CA SER A 81 -13.93 -9.87 -14.81
C SER A 81 -13.83 -9.13 -13.48
N ILE A 82 -13.81 -9.90 -12.40
CA ILE A 82 -13.77 -9.40 -11.03
C ILE A 82 -12.36 -8.87 -10.70
N TRP A 83 -11.30 -9.40 -11.32
CA TRP A 83 -9.91 -8.97 -11.11
C TRP A 83 -9.55 -7.69 -11.84
N GLY A 84 -10.12 -7.48 -13.03
CA GLY A 84 -9.87 -6.33 -13.90
C GLY A 84 -10.41 -5.03 -13.30
N ASN A 85 -9.87 -3.91 -13.78
CA ASN A 85 -10.48 -2.61 -13.53
C ASN A 85 -11.69 -2.36 -14.46
N ASP A 86 -11.92 -3.26 -15.42
CA ASP A 86 -12.94 -3.18 -16.47
C ASP A 86 -14.19 -3.98 -16.07
N ALA A 87 -14.66 -3.83 -14.82
CA ALA A 87 -15.89 -4.45 -14.31
C ALA A 87 -17.18 -4.02 -15.08
N PHE A 88 -17.01 -3.25 -16.16
CA PHE A 88 -18.05 -2.57 -16.93
C PHE A 88 -18.03 -2.94 -18.42
N ASP A 89 -17.20 -3.91 -18.85
CA ASP A 89 -17.46 -4.55 -20.15
C ASP A 89 -18.82 -5.29 -20.09
N PRO A 90 -19.80 -4.97 -20.96
CA PRO A 90 -21.16 -5.51 -20.84
C PRO A 90 -21.25 -7.04 -20.87
N GLN A 91 -20.37 -7.70 -21.65
CA GLN A 91 -20.35 -9.16 -21.73
C GLN A 91 -19.79 -9.77 -20.44
N THR A 92 -18.66 -9.22 -19.98
CA THR A 92 -17.97 -9.66 -18.78
C THR A 92 -18.79 -9.39 -17.51
N HIS A 93 -19.65 -8.36 -17.53
CA HIS A 93 -20.65 -8.08 -16.50
C HIS A 93 -21.76 -9.16 -16.49
N ALA A 94 -22.34 -9.51 -17.64
CA ALA A 94 -23.40 -10.52 -17.74
C ALA A 94 -22.94 -11.90 -17.24
N ASP A 95 -21.69 -12.28 -17.53
CA ASP A 95 -21.13 -13.55 -17.07
C ASP A 95 -20.96 -13.57 -15.54
N THR A 96 -20.53 -12.45 -14.94
CA THR A 96 -20.45 -12.30 -13.48
C THR A 96 -21.82 -12.36 -12.81
N VAL A 97 -22.84 -11.71 -13.40
CA VAL A 97 -24.24 -11.80 -12.94
C VAL A 97 -24.71 -13.26 -12.94
N ALA A 98 -24.49 -13.98 -14.04
CA ALA A 98 -24.89 -15.37 -14.16
C ALA A 98 -24.17 -16.27 -13.15
N TRP A 99 -22.88 -16.04 -12.91
CA TRP A 99 -22.11 -16.81 -11.94
C TRP A 99 -22.58 -16.56 -10.50
N LEU A 100 -22.80 -15.30 -10.10
CA LEU A 100 -23.31 -14.96 -8.77
C LEU A 100 -24.72 -15.52 -8.54
N ALA A 101 -25.59 -15.45 -9.55
CA ALA A 101 -26.92 -16.07 -9.48
C ALA A 101 -26.86 -17.60 -9.32
N ALA A 102 -25.83 -18.25 -9.86
CA ALA A 102 -25.61 -19.69 -9.72
C ALA A 102 -24.98 -20.09 -8.37
N HIS A 103 -24.44 -19.14 -7.60
CA HIS A 103 -23.78 -19.36 -6.30
C HIS A 103 -24.35 -18.43 -5.22
N PRO A 104 -25.66 -18.54 -4.90
CA PRO A 104 -26.34 -17.61 -3.99
C PRO A 104 -25.77 -17.63 -2.55
N GLU A 105 -25.07 -18.68 -2.16
CA GLU A 105 -24.41 -18.81 -0.86
C GLU A 105 -23.09 -18.03 -0.76
N HIS A 106 -22.49 -17.64 -1.89
CA HIS A 106 -21.13 -17.12 -1.92
C HIS A 106 -20.99 -15.77 -1.22
N VAL A 107 -21.85 -14.80 -1.56
CA VAL A 107 -21.82 -13.45 -0.96
C VAL A 107 -22.21 -13.49 0.52
N PRO A 108 -23.28 -14.20 0.95
CA PRO A 108 -23.56 -14.41 2.37
C PRO A 108 -22.38 -14.98 3.16
N ALA A 109 -21.64 -15.97 2.61
CA ALA A 109 -20.46 -16.52 3.26
C ALA A 109 -19.35 -15.48 3.43
N ILE A 110 -19.13 -14.60 2.44
CA ILE A 110 -18.18 -13.48 2.56
C ILE A 110 -18.64 -12.52 3.66
N ARG A 111 -19.92 -12.10 3.67
CA ARG A 111 -20.48 -11.19 4.69
C ARG A 111 -20.30 -11.76 6.10
N ASP A 112 -20.59 -13.05 6.28
CA ASP A 112 -20.49 -13.74 7.58
C ASP A 112 -19.05 -13.88 8.07
N ALA A 113 -18.08 -14.03 7.17
CA ALA A 113 -16.66 -14.02 7.52
C ALA A 113 -16.13 -12.60 7.77
N ALA A 114 -16.56 -11.62 6.98
CA ALA A 114 -16.12 -10.23 7.08
C ALA A 114 -16.53 -9.59 8.41
N ARG A 115 -17.75 -9.84 8.90
CA ARG A 115 -18.25 -9.31 10.19
C ARG A 115 -17.52 -9.82 11.44
N LYS A 116 -16.60 -10.79 11.30
CA LYS A 116 -15.85 -11.32 12.44
C LYS A 116 -14.87 -10.25 12.96
N PRO A 117 -14.67 -10.13 14.28
CA PRO A 117 -13.95 -8.99 14.88
C PRO A 117 -12.45 -8.93 14.59
N ARG A 118 -11.84 -10.02 14.11
CA ARG A 118 -10.41 -10.07 13.80
C ARG A 118 -10.13 -11.00 12.64
N LEU A 119 -9.02 -10.74 11.92
CA LEU A 119 -8.58 -11.61 10.83
C LEU A 119 -8.23 -13.01 11.34
N GLY A 120 -7.38 -13.10 12.37
CA GLY A 120 -6.95 -14.38 12.95
C GLY A 120 -5.97 -15.18 12.09
N LEU A 121 -5.34 -14.54 11.11
CA LEU A 121 -4.19 -15.07 10.38
C LEU A 121 -2.91 -14.84 11.20
N ARG A 122 -2.08 -15.87 11.31
CA ARG A 122 -0.71 -15.74 11.81
C ARG A 122 0.23 -15.51 10.64
N PHE A 123 1.10 -14.50 10.74
CA PHE A 123 2.01 -14.12 9.67
C PHE A 123 3.36 -14.84 9.78
N THR A 124 3.87 -15.31 8.65
CA THR A 124 5.14 -16.05 8.51
C THR A 124 5.78 -15.73 7.15
N ASP A 125 6.96 -16.31 6.89
CA ASP A 125 7.64 -16.35 5.59
C ASP A 125 7.19 -17.53 4.70
N ALA A 126 6.25 -18.35 5.16
CA ALA A 126 5.72 -19.49 4.43
C ALA A 126 4.24 -19.26 4.06
N THR A 127 3.79 -19.93 3.00
CA THR A 127 2.39 -19.86 2.58
C THR A 127 1.48 -20.51 3.63
N ASP A 128 0.40 -19.86 4.01
CA ASP A 128 -0.59 -20.43 4.93
C ASP A 128 -1.21 -21.73 4.37
N PRO A 129 -1.24 -22.84 5.12
CA PRO A 129 -1.76 -24.11 4.61
C PRO A 129 -3.25 -24.09 4.25
N VAL A 130 -4.07 -23.26 4.91
CA VAL A 130 -5.50 -23.15 4.56
C VAL A 130 -5.62 -22.46 3.20
N TYR A 131 -4.90 -21.35 3.01
CA TYR A 131 -4.83 -20.63 1.74
C TYR A 131 -4.28 -21.47 0.59
N ALA A 132 -3.20 -22.23 0.84
CA ALA A 132 -2.59 -23.11 -0.15
C ALA A 132 -3.58 -24.17 -0.64
N ARG A 133 -4.34 -24.82 0.26
CA ARG A 133 -5.36 -25.80 -0.15
C ARG A 133 -6.45 -25.19 -1.04
N ALA A 134 -6.80 -23.93 -0.81
CA ALA A 134 -7.83 -23.24 -1.61
C ALA A 134 -7.32 -22.76 -2.97
N SER A 135 -6.05 -22.36 -3.08
CA SER A 135 -5.52 -21.66 -4.27
C SER A 135 -4.51 -22.49 -5.07
N MET A 136 -3.86 -23.46 -4.44
CA MET A 136 -2.70 -24.19 -4.96
C MET A 136 -2.73 -25.64 -4.44
N PRO A 137 -3.70 -26.47 -4.85
CA PRO A 137 -3.92 -27.79 -4.27
C PRO A 137 -2.70 -28.73 -4.40
N ASP A 138 -1.86 -28.53 -5.41
CA ASP A 138 -0.65 -29.33 -5.65
C ASP A 138 0.60 -28.78 -4.93
N TYR A 139 0.50 -27.64 -4.26
CA TYR A 139 1.60 -27.02 -3.54
C TYR A 139 1.59 -27.43 -2.06
N ALA A 140 2.69 -28.06 -1.62
CA ALA A 140 2.93 -28.34 -0.20
C ALA A 140 3.67 -27.15 0.42
N PRO A 141 3.07 -26.42 1.38
CA PRO A 141 3.75 -25.32 2.05
C PRO A 141 4.97 -25.79 2.82
N GLU A 142 6.03 -24.98 2.77
CA GLU A 142 7.23 -25.18 3.57
C GLU A 142 6.97 -24.89 5.06
N GLU A 143 7.80 -25.44 5.95
CA GLU A 143 7.75 -25.08 7.36
C GLU A 143 8.25 -23.64 7.54
N PRO A 144 7.51 -22.77 8.26
CA PRO A 144 7.91 -21.38 8.46
C PRO A 144 9.19 -21.31 9.31
N SER A 145 10.04 -20.34 9.01
CA SER A 145 11.23 -20.08 9.82
C SER A 145 10.83 -19.58 11.22
N GLU A 146 11.62 -19.91 12.24
CA GLU A 146 11.39 -19.42 13.61
C GLU A 146 11.56 -17.90 13.73
N ASN A 147 12.58 -17.34 13.07
CA ASN A 147 12.89 -15.91 13.04
C ASN A 147 13.19 -15.43 11.61
N PRO A 148 12.15 -15.34 10.75
CA PRO A 148 12.32 -14.95 9.35
C PRO A 148 12.75 -13.49 9.21
N VAL A 149 13.35 -13.15 8.07
CA VAL A 149 13.56 -11.76 7.68
C VAL A 149 12.19 -11.10 7.53
N LEU A 150 11.96 -9.97 8.18
CA LEU A 150 10.60 -9.41 8.23
C LEU A 150 10.05 -9.06 6.83
N TRP A 151 10.92 -8.65 5.89
CA TRP A 151 10.54 -8.35 4.52
C TRP A 151 10.14 -9.57 3.67
N THR A 152 10.38 -10.79 4.14
CA THR A 152 9.94 -12.02 3.45
C THR A 152 8.57 -12.49 3.94
N ILE A 153 7.88 -11.69 4.75
CA ILE A 153 6.50 -11.95 5.19
C ILE A 153 5.57 -12.20 4.00
N VAL A 154 4.77 -13.25 4.11
CA VAL A 154 3.70 -13.54 3.15
C VAL A 154 2.39 -12.91 3.66
N LEU A 155 1.72 -12.15 2.80
CA LEU A 155 0.48 -11.42 3.12
C LEU A 155 -0.69 -11.94 2.26
N PRO A 156 -1.09 -13.23 2.37
CA PRO A 156 -2.06 -13.83 1.47
C PRO A 156 -3.44 -13.18 1.58
N HIS A 157 -3.79 -12.69 2.78
CA HIS A 157 -5.08 -12.07 3.06
C HIS A 157 -5.36 -10.85 2.18
N LEU A 158 -4.35 -10.08 1.76
CA LEU A 158 -4.55 -8.89 0.94
C LEU A 158 -5.20 -9.20 -0.40
N SER A 159 -4.82 -10.31 -1.04
CA SER A 159 -5.48 -10.75 -2.27
C SER A 159 -6.91 -11.21 -1.98
N VAL A 160 -7.09 -11.99 -0.92
CA VAL A 160 -8.40 -12.55 -0.52
C VAL A 160 -9.41 -11.44 -0.25
N VAL A 161 -9.12 -10.51 0.66
CA VAL A 161 -10.04 -9.44 1.05
C VAL A 161 -10.32 -8.48 -0.09
N ARG A 162 -9.33 -8.20 -0.95
CA ARG A 162 -9.51 -7.32 -2.11
C ARG A 162 -10.46 -7.93 -3.14
N GLN A 163 -10.31 -9.22 -3.48
CA GLN A 163 -11.23 -9.81 -4.45
C GLN A 163 -12.62 -10.03 -3.86
N HIS A 164 -12.72 -10.42 -2.58
CA HIS A 164 -14.02 -10.48 -1.91
C HIS A 164 -14.74 -9.13 -1.93
N ALA A 165 -14.02 -8.04 -1.69
CA ALA A 165 -14.60 -6.70 -1.77
C ALA A 165 -15.13 -6.38 -3.18
N ARG A 166 -14.42 -6.79 -4.23
CA ARG A 166 -14.87 -6.59 -5.62
C ARG A 166 -16.07 -7.46 -5.99
N THR A 167 -16.08 -8.72 -5.56
CA THR A 167 -17.23 -9.62 -5.73
C THR A 167 -18.48 -9.06 -5.05
N VAL A 168 -18.33 -8.59 -3.82
CA VAL A 168 -19.41 -7.99 -3.03
C VAL A 168 -19.88 -6.67 -3.63
N ALA A 169 -18.97 -5.84 -4.16
CA ALA A 169 -19.33 -4.61 -4.88
C ALA A 169 -20.16 -4.89 -6.14
N ALA A 170 -19.76 -5.89 -6.94
CA ALA A 170 -20.53 -6.32 -8.10
C ALA A 170 -21.92 -6.82 -7.70
N HIS A 171 -22.00 -7.63 -6.65
CA HIS A 171 -23.28 -8.11 -6.11
C HIS A 171 -24.17 -6.95 -5.62
N ALA A 172 -23.62 -5.92 -5.00
CA ALA A 172 -24.40 -4.77 -4.52
C ALA A 172 -25.16 -4.08 -5.66
N LEU A 173 -24.50 -3.87 -6.81
CA LEU A 173 -25.14 -3.28 -7.99
C LEU A 173 -26.25 -4.18 -8.54
N ILE A 174 -25.98 -5.48 -8.67
CA ILE A 174 -26.96 -6.48 -9.13
C ILE A 174 -28.18 -6.54 -8.20
N ALA A 175 -27.95 -6.53 -6.88
CA ALA A 175 -29.00 -6.53 -5.87
C ALA A 175 -29.86 -5.26 -6.00
N ALA A 176 -29.26 -4.10 -6.23
CA ALA A 176 -30.00 -2.85 -6.42
C ALA A 176 -30.84 -2.82 -7.71
N GLU A 177 -30.32 -3.34 -8.83
CA GLU A 177 -31.08 -3.54 -10.06
C GLU A 177 -32.32 -4.41 -9.83
N ALA A 178 -32.15 -5.49 -9.06
CA ALA A 178 -33.23 -6.39 -8.65
C ALA A 178 -34.18 -5.80 -7.60
N GLY A 179 -33.92 -4.59 -7.08
CA GLY A 179 -34.72 -3.94 -6.04
C GLY A 179 -34.46 -4.48 -4.62
N GLN A 180 -33.41 -5.27 -4.43
CA GLN A 180 -32.95 -5.82 -3.15
C GLN A 180 -31.99 -4.82 -2.47
N THR A 181 -32.48 -3.61 -2.19
CA THR A 181 -31.65 -2.51 -1.66
C THR A 181 -31.11 -2.76 -0.27
N ASP A 182 -31.78 -3.56 0.56
CA ASP A 182 -31.26 -3.97 1.88
C ASP A 182 -30.00 -4.84 1.74
N ASP A 183 -29.96 -5.71 0.73
CA ASP A 183 -28.78 -6.52 0.42
C ASP A 183 -27.64 -5.65 -0.09
N ALA A 184 -27.92 -4.68 -0.98
CA ALA A 184 -26.90 -3.74 -1.46
C ALA A 184 -26.26 -2.94 -0.30
N ILE A 185 -27.05 -2.54 0.71
CA ILE A 185 -26.52 -1.85 1.90
C ILE A 185 -25.68 -2.80 2.77
N ALA A 186 -26.12 -4.05 2.95
CA ALA A 186 -25.36 -5.07 3.66
C ALA A 186 -24.01 -5.37 2.96
N ASP A 187 -23.97 -5.30 1.63
CA ASP A 187 -22.73 -5.41 0.85
C ASP A 187 -21.76 -4.26 1.10
N ILE A 188 -22.24 -3.01 1.11
CA ILE A 188 -21.38 -1.86 1.45
C ILE A 188 -20.75 -2.04 2.84
N ARG A 189 -21.52 -2.53 3.81
CA ARG A 189 -20.99 -2.85 5.14
C ARG A 189 -19.90 -3.92 5.08
N ALA A 190 -20.14 -5.00 4.35
CA ALA A 190 -19.17 -6.09 4.22
C ALA A 190 -17.88 -5.63 3.52
N ILE A 191 -17.94 -4.72 2.54
CA ILE A 191 -16.74 -4.13 1.93
C ILE A 191 -15.93 -3.34 2.97
N LEU A 192 -16.58 -2.55 3.82
CA LEU A 192 -15.91 -1.80 4.90
C LEU A 192 -15.31 -2.74 5.96
N ASP A 193 -16.01 -3.83 6.31
CA ASP A 193 -15.49 -4.87 7.21
C ASP A 193 -14.25 -5.58 6.63
N LEU A 194 -14.26 -5.89 5.32
CA LEU A 194 -13.10 -6.42 4.61
C LEU A 194 -11.93 -5.42 4.59
N ALA A 195 -12.20 -4.12 4.51
CA ALA A 195 -11.17 -3.09 4.63
C ALA A 195 -10.50 -3.12 6.02
N ASN A 196 -11.26 -3.39 7.08
CA ASN A 196 -10.70 -3.53 8.43
C ASN A 196 -9.81 -4.76 8.55
N HIS A 197 -10.16 -5.89 7.91
CA HIS A 197 -9.29 -7.07 7.86
C HIS A 197 -7.98 -6.85 7.07
N ALA A 198 -7.95 -5.88 6.15
CA ALA A 198 -6.75 -5.48 5.45
C ALA A 198 -5.81 -4.59 6.30
N ALA A 199 -6.21 -4.16 7.50
CA ALA A 199 -5.40 -3.25 8.33
C ALA A 199 -4.21 -3.95 9.00
N ASP A 200 -4.26 -5.27 9.17
CA ASP A 200 -3.33 -6.02 10.02
C ASP A 200 -2.35 -6.90 9.23
N PRO A 201 -1.05 -6.89 9.57
CA PRO A 201 -0.35 -5.83 10.29
C PRO A 201 -0.23 -4.58 9.41
N PRO A 202 -0.16 -3.35 9.97
CA PRO A 202 -0.20 -2.11 9.21
C PRO A 202 1.15 -1.77 8.55
N PHE A 203 1.67 -2.69 7.73
CA PHE A 203 2.66 -2.32 6.71
C PHE A 203 2.04 -1.33 5.72
N TYR A 204 2.90 -0.61 5.04
CA TYR A 204 2.54 0.33 3.99
C TYR A 204 1.64 -0.32 2.92
N ILE A 205 1.94 -1.55 2.48
CA ILE A 205 1.15 -2.25 1.46
C ILE A 205 -0.25 -2.67 1.96
N THR A 206 -0.38 -3.02 3.24
CA THR A 206 -1.67 -3.43 3.81
C THR A 206 -2.60 -2.20 3.93
N GLN A 207 -2.05 -1.07 4.37
CA GLN A 207 -2.74 0.23 4.41
C GLN A 207 -3.19 0.72 3.02
N LEU A 208 -2.38 0.52 1.98
CA LEU A 208 -2.77 0.81 0.60
C LEU A 208 -3.97 0.00 0.14
N VAL A 209 -3.94 -1.31 0.39
CA VAL A 209 -5.03 -2.21 0.00
C VAL A 209 -6.29 -1.84 0.77
N ARG A 210 -6.17 -1.52 2.07
CA ARG A 210 -7.27 -1.01 2.88
C ARG A 210 -7.88 0.28 2.30
N ALA A 211 -7.07 1.28 1.96
CA ALA A 211 -7.55 2.51 1.33
C ALA A 211 -8.28 2.23 0.00
N ALA A 212 -7.75 1.34 -0.83
CA ALA A 212 -8.39 0.95 -2.09
C ALA A 212 -9.75 0.27 -1.89
N ILE A 213 -9.91 -0.57 -0.86
CA ILE A 213 -11.20 -1.21 -0.53
C ILE A 213 -12.21 -0.18 -0.01
N VAL A 214 -11.79 0.80 0.79
CA VAL A 214 -12.67 1.90 1.23
C VAL A 214 -13.11 2.76 0.04
N ALA A 215 -12.19 3.10 -0.86
CA ALA A 215 -12.51 3.82 -2.08
C ALA A 215 -13.52 3.06 -2.94
N LEU A 216 -13.39 1.73 -3.04
CA LEU A 216 -14.36 0.87 -3.73
C LEU A 216 -15.74 0.91 -3.05
N ALA A 217 -15.82 0.87 -1.72
CA ALA A 217 -17.10 0.99 -1.00
C ALA A 217 -17.78 2.33 -1.30
N ALA A 218 -17.01 3.41 -1.31
CA ALA A 218 -17.49 4.76 -1.60
C ALA A 218 -18.00 4.90 -3.04
N ASP A 219 -17.22 4.45 -4.03
CA ASP A 219 -17.61 4.45 -5.45
C ASP A 219 -18.88 3.61 -5.68
N THR A 220 -18.94 2.42 -5.08
CA THR A 220 -20.11 1.54 -5.16
C THR A 220 -21.35 2.24 -4.58
N ALA A 221 -21.23 2.87 -3.41
CA ALA A 221 -22.35 3.61 -2.80
C ALA A 221 -22.82 4.79 -3.67
N VAL A 222 -21.89 5.52 -4.31
CA VAL A 222 -22.21 6.59 -5.25
C VAL A 222 -22.98 6.05 -6.46
N ARG A 223 -22.54 4.93 -7.05
CA ARG A 223 -23.23 4.27 -8.17
C ARG A 223 -24.62 3.79 -7.79
N LEU A 224 -24.76 3.16 -6.63
CA LEU A 224 -26.06 2.69 -6.11
C LEU A 224 -27.09 3.83 -6.06
N VAL A 225 -26.72 4.98 -5.47
CA VAL A 225 -27.65 6.11 -5.39
C VAL A 225 -27.84 6.80 -6.74
N HIS A 226 -26.82 6.84 -7.60
CA HIS A 226 -26.91 7.47 -8.91
C HIS A 226 -27.83 6.70 -9.88
N GLU A 227 -27.58 5.40 -10.03
CA GLU A 227 -28.19 4.54 -11.05
C GLU A 227 -29.53 3.96 -10.59
N HIS A 228 -29.72 3.78 -9.28
CA HIS A 228 -30.91 3.14 -8.70
C HIS A 228 -31.61 4.00 -7.65
N ALA A 229 -31.50 5.33 -7.74
CA ALA A 229 -32.07 6.30 -6.80
C ALA A 229 -33.54 6.02 -6.43
N ASP A 230 -34.35 5.62 -7.42
CA ASP A 230 -35.79 5.36 -7.32
C ASP A 230 -36.12 4.06 -6.58
N ARG A 231 -35.14 3.18 -6.41
CA ARG A 231 -35.28 1.91 -5.69
C ARG A 231 -35.04 2.05 -4.19
N PHE A 232 -34.38 3.11 -3.75
CA PHE A 232 -34.10 3.36 -2.33
C PHE A 232 -35.25 4.11 -1.66
N THR A 233 -35.70 3.59 -0.51
CA THR A 233 -36.59 4.32 0.38
C THR A 233 -35.80 5.31 1.25
N PRO A 234 -36.43 6.38 1.79
CA PRO A 234 -35.73 7.31 2.69
C PRO A 234 -35.04 6.63 3.88
N PRO A 235 -35.66 5.66 4.60
CA PRO A 235 -34.98 4.93 5.67
C PRO A 235 -33.75 4.10 5.21
N GLN A 236 -33.75 3.64 3.96
CA GLN A 236 -32.61 2.92 3.38
C GLN A 236 -31.46 3.85 3.01
N LEU A 237 -31.75 5.07 2.52
CA LEU A 237 -30.73 6.11 2.38
C LEU A 237 -30.17 6.50 3.77
N ASP A 238 -31.01 6.51 4.81
CA ASP A 238 -30.62 6.66 6.22
C ASP A 238 -29.63 5.59 6.70
N GLU A 239 -29.91 4.33 6.39
CA GLU A 239 -29.02 3.21 6.70
C GLU A 239 -27.71 3.24 5.90
N LEU A 240 -27.75 3.61 4.61
CA LEU A 240 -26.57 3.66 3.76
C LEU A 240 -25.52 4.66 4.25
N ASP A 241 -25.93 5.90 4.57
CA ASP A 241 -25.02 6.90 5.15
C ASP A 241 -24.53 6.48 6.54
N ARG A 242 -25.39 5.89 7.39
CA ARG A 242 -24.93 5.36 8.70
C ARG A 242 -23.87 4.27 8.52
N THR A 243 -24.01 3.46 7.48
CA THR A 243 -23.01 2.44 7.13
C THR A 243 -21.70 3.09 6.68
N LEU A 244 -21.74 4.08 5.78
CA LEU A 244 -20.54 4.83 5.37
C LEU A 244 -19.88 5.58 6.53
N ALA A 245 -20.69 6.20 7.41
CA ALA A 245 -20.24 6.95 8.57
C ALA A 245 -19.67 6.05 9.69
N SER A 246 -19.92 4.74 9.66
CA SER A 246 -19.34 3.79 10.62
C SER A 246 -17.83 3.62 10.46
N PHE A 247 -17.28 3.98 9.30
CA PHE A 247 -15.86 3.93 9.04
C PHE A 247 -15.21 5.28 9.38
N ASP A 248 -14.25 5.28 10.30
CA ASP A 248 -13.48 6.48 10.65
C ASP A 248 -12.44 6.82 9.56
N PRO A 249 -12.59 7.94 8.81
CA PRO A 249 -11.62 8.33 7.79
C PRO A 249 -10.24 8.63 8.39
N ALA A 250 -10.15 9.05 9.65
CA ALA A 250 -8.87 9.32 10.31
C ALA A 250 -8.02 8.04 10.51
N SER A 251 -8.66 6.88 10.54
CA SER A 251 -7.98 5.59 10.61
C SER A 251 -7.17 5.25 9.33
N LEU A 252 -7.34 5.99 8.23
CA LEU A 252 -6.55 5.83 7.00
C LEU A 252 -5.27 6.67 6.99
N VAL A 253 -4.99 7.45 8.04
CA VAL A 253 -3.70 8.15 8.16
C VAL A 253 -2.58 7.13 8.26
N LEU A 254 -1.57 7.26 7.39
CA LEU A 254 -0.48 6.29 7.31
C LEU A 254 0.33 6.19 8.59
N ASP A 255 0.61 4.95 8.96
CA ASP A 255 1.58 4.59 9.98
C ASP A 255 2.81 3.94 9.33
N MET A 256 4.00 4.40 9.73
CA MET A 256 5.29 3.93 9.19
C MET A 256 6.09 3.10 10.21
N ARG A 257 5.47 2.75 11.36
CA ARG A 257 6.16 1.98 12.42
C ARG A 257 6.62 0.61 11.94
N PHE A 258 5.89 -0.04 11.04
CA PHE A 258 6.20 -1.39 10.58
C PHE A 258 7.31 -1.40 9.54
N GLU A 259 7.45 -0.33 8.76
CA GLU A 259 8.59 -0.12 7.88
C GLU A 259 9.87 0.12 8.68
N HIS A 260 9.78 0.91 9.76
CA HIS A 260 10.87 1.06 10.74
C HIS A 260 11.30 -0.29 11.32
N MET A 261 10.34 -1.12 11.78
CA MET A 261 10.64 -2.45 12.31
C MET A 261 11.28 -3.36 11.25
N GLY A 262 10.76 -3.37 10.02
CA GLY A 262 11.33 -4.14 8.92
C GLY A 262 12.78 -3.74 8.62
N PHE A 263 13.06 -2.45 8.63
CA PHE A 263 14.41 -1.97 8.40
C PHE A 263 15.36 -2.25 9.56
N ASP A 264 14.88 -2.12 10.81
CA ASP A 264 15.67 -2.47 11.99
C ASP A 264 15.99 -3.98 12.01
N ASP A 265 15.06 -4.83 11.56
CA ASP A 265 15.30 -6.27 11.33
C ASP A 265 16.40 -6.49 10.29
N THR A 266 16.37 -5.76 9.18
CA THR A 266 17.44 -5.82 8.18
C THR A 266 18.79 -5.41 8.78
N LEU A 267 18.85 -4.33 9.55
CA LEU A 267 20.12 -3.87 10.14
C LEU A 267 20.74 -4.91 11.09
N GLN A 268 19.95 -5.58 11.92
CA GLN A 268 20.46 -6.63 12.82
C GLN A 268 21.00 -7.86 12.08
N ARG A 269 20.49 -8.13 10.88
CA ARG A 269 20.93 -9.25 10.02
C ARG A 269 22.09 -8.88 9.10
N VAL A 270 22.26 -7.60 8.79
CA VAL A 270 23.30 -7.12 7.86
C VAL A 270 24.60 -6.73 8.57
N TYR A 271 24.49 -6.14 9.76
CA TYR A 271 25.62 -5.52 10.45
C TYR A 271 25.99 -6.23 11.74
N THR A 272 27.27 -6.13 12.09
CA THR A 272 27.71 -6.23 13.49
C THR A 272 27.10 -5.13 14.35
N ASP A 273 27.15 -5.27 15.67
CA ASP A 273 26.80 -4.21 16.62
C ASP A 273 27.94 -4.01 17.63
N ASP A 274 28.41 -2.78 17.78
CA ASP A 274 29.44 -2.39 18.74
C ASP A 274 28.89 -2.05 20.14
N GLY A 275 27.57 -2.21 20.35
CA GLY A 275 26.86 -1.87 21.57
C GLY A 275 26.57 -0.37 21.73
N ARG A 276 26.96 0.45 20.74
CA ARG A 276 26.68 1.89 20.65
C ARG A 276 25.89 2.22 19.39
N GLY A 277 25.19 1.24 18.83
CA GLY A 277 24.35 1.36 17.64
C GLY A 277 25.14 1.52 16.34
N ASN A 278 26.45 1.30 16.34
CA ASN A 278 27.26 1.28 15.13
C ASN A 278 27.71 -0.14 14.78
N GLY A 279 28.16 -0.33 13.55
CA GLY A 279 28.43 -1.64 13.01
C GLY A 279 29.05 -1.57 11.64
N ARG A 280 29.71 -2.66 11.27
CA ARG A 280 30.24 -2.90 9.92
C ARG A 280 29.49 -4.04 9.24
N LEU A 281 29.42 -3.97 7.92
CA LEU A 281 28.85 -5.00 7.06
C LEU A 281 29.50 -6.35 7.33
N THR A 282 28.68 -7.39 7.40
CA THR A 282 29.08 -8.79 7.61
C THR A 282 29.08 -9.56 6.29
N PRO A 283 29.78 -10.70 6.17
CA PRO A 283 29.69 -11.58 5.02
C PRO A 283 28.26 -12.09 4.77
N GLU A 284 27.54 -12.47 5.82
CA GLU A 284 26.14 -12.90 5.77
C GLU A 284 25.25 -11.76 5.32
N GLY A 285 25.45 -10.56 5.87
CA GLY A 285 24.73 -9.35 5.49
C GLY A 285 24.94 -8.94 4.03
N ALA A 286 26.16 -9.07 3.53
CA ALA A 286 26.46 -8.80 2.13
C ALA A 286 25.72 -9.77 1.18
N ARG A 287 25.58 -11.04 1.57
CA ARG A 287 24.79 -12.03 0.83
C ARG A 287 23.30 -11.72 0.89
N LEU A 288 22.78 -11.46 2.09
CA LEU A 288 21.37 -11.10 2.29
C LEU A 288 20.98 -9.88 1.46
N LEU A 289 21.78 -8.81 1.49
CA LEU A 289 21.53 -7.65 0.65
C LEU A 289 21.60 -7.98 -0.84
N ALA A 290 22.51 -8.87 -1.27
CA ALA A 290 22.59 -9.27 -2.68
C ALA A 290 21.35 -10.05 -3.14
N GLU A 291 20.74 -10.83 -2.25
CA GLU A 291 19.48 -11.55 -2.48
C GLU A 291 18.28 -10.61 -2.49
N MET A 292 18.17 -9.73 -1.48
CA MET A 292 17.06 -8.75 -1.36
C MET A 292 17.05 -7.73 -2.50
N VAL A 293 18.22 -7.33 -2.98
CA VAL A 293 18.42 -6.24 -3.96
C VAL A 293 18.73 -6.81 -5.36
N CYS A 294 18.38 -8.09 -5.59
CA CYS A 294 18.74 -8.83 -6.81
C CYS A 294 18.25 -8.18 -8.12
N SER A 295 17.16 -7.42 -8.06
CA SER A 295 16.58 -6.66 -9.19
C SER A 295 17.26 -5.31 -9.45
N THR A 296 18.17 -4.85 -8.59
CA THR A 296 18.92 -3.58 -8.75
C THR A 296 20.44 -3.82 -8.55
N PRO A 297 21.12 -4.41 -9.55
CA PRO A 297 22.53 -4.82 -9.45
C PRO A 297 23.52 -3.66 -9.24
N GLU A 298 23.07 -2.41 -9.38
CA GLU A 298 23.85 -1.20 -9.12
C GLU A 298 24.13 -0.93 -7.64
N VAL A 299 23.35 -1.53 -6.73
CA VAL A 299 23.50 -1.37 -5.28
C VAL A 299 24.63 -2.26 -4.74
N ILE A 300 24.70 -3.51 -5.22
CA ILE A 300 25.82 -4.43 -4.96
C ILE A 300 26.36 -4.93 -6.31
N PRO A 301 27.44 -4.31 -6.81
CA PRO A 301 28.05 -4.68 -8.08
C PRO A 301 28.42 -6.16 -8.11
N ASN A 302 28.30 -6.80 -9.28
CA ASN A 302 28.65 -8.22 -9.44
C ASN A 302 30.07 -8.54 -8.96
N TRP A 303 31.03 -7.64 -9.17
CA TRP A 303 32.40 -7.84 -8.68
C TRP A 303 32.48 -7.87 -7.15
N ALA A 304 31.62 -7.16 -6.43
CA ALA A 304 31.59 -7.12 -4.98
C ALA A 304 30.97 -8.38 -4.34
N ARG A 305 30.31 -9.22 -5.15
CA ARG A 305 29.73 -10.51 -4.74
C ARG A 305 30.77 -11.63 -4.63
N TYR A 306 31.96 -11.44 -5.20
CA TYR A 306 33.03 -12.42 -5.13
C TYR A 306 33.85 -12.32 -3.83
N ILE A 307 34.25 -13.49 -3.32
CA ILE A 307 34.99 -13.66 -2.06
C ILE A 307 36.23 -12.75 -1.95
N PRO A 308 37.15 -12.64 -2.93
CA PRO A 308 38.33 -11.81 -2.74
C PRO A 308 38.05 -10.30 -2.71
N THR A 309 36.93 -9.85 -3.26
CA THR A 309 36.64 -8.41 -3.43
C THR A 309 35.62 -7.86 -2.43
N ALA A 310 34.79 -8.72 -1.83
CA ALA A 310 33.82 -8.34 -0.81
C ALA A 310 34.40 -7.53 0.37
N PRO A 311 35.59 -7.83 0.92
CA PRO A 311 36.16 -7.03 2.01
C PRO A 311 36.48 -5.58 1.62
N LEU A 312 36.91 -5.34 0.38
CA LEU A 312 37.19 -3.99 -0.14
C LEU A 312 35.90 -3.21 -0.35
N PHE A 313 34.85 -3.88 -0.83
CA PHE A 313 33.52 -3.30 -0.92
C PHE A 313 32.99 -2.90 0.46
N ALA A 314 33.08 -3.80 1.45
CA ALA A 314 32.59 -3.57 2.81
C ALA A 314 33.24 -2.36 3.51
N MET A 315 34.49 -2.02 3.20
CA MET A 315 35.13 -0.81 3.74
C MET A 315 34.50 0.50 3.27
N GLY A 316 34.00 0.53 2.03
CA GLY A 316 33.34 1.69 1.45
C GLY A 316 31.82 1.68 1.66
N PHE A 317 31.30 0.68 2.36
CA PHE A 317 29.88 0.55 2.65
C PHE A 317 29.52 1.41 3.88
N PRO A 318 28.32 2.03 3.92
CA PRO A 318 27.90 2.81 5.08
C PRO A 318 27.97 2.01 6.37
N SER A 319 28.18 2.72 7.47
CA SER A 319 28.11 2.11 8.81
C SER A 319 26.64 1.86 9.20
N ARG A 320 26.41 0.93 10.14
CA ARG A 320 25.07 0.68 10.70
C ARG A 320 24.40 1.99 11.15
N ARG A 321 25.15 2.82 11.89
CA ARG A 321 24.64 4.09 12.43
C ARG A 321 24.25 5.05 11.31
N THR A 322 25.12 5.23 10.33
CA THR A 322 24.88 6.14 9.19
C THR A 322 23.63 5.73 8.42
N LEU A 323 23.49 4.43 8.14
CA LEU A 323 22.33 3.92 7.41
C LEU A 323 21.04 4.04 8.25
N ASN A 324 21.14 3.76 9.55
CA ASN A 324 20.02 3.90 10.48
C ASN A 324 19.51 5.34 10.58
N GLU A 325 20.40 6.28 10.87
CA GLU A 325 20.06 7.71 10.98
C GLU A 325 19.45 8.23 9.68
N ALA A 326 20.02 7.84 8.54
CA ALA A 326 19.51 8.25 7.24
C ALA A 326 18.12 7.67 6.95
N TYR A 327 17.87 6.38 7.18
CA TYR A 327 16.54 5.78 6.96
C TYR A 327 15.50 6.39 7.89
N HIS A 328 15.79 6.45 9.19
CA HIS A 328 14.83 6.93 10.19
C HIS A 328 14.44 8.38 9.95
N THR A 329 15.41 9.24 9.60
CA THR A 329 15.14 10.64 9.22
C THR A 329 14.18 10.74 8.04
N HIS A 330 14.31 9.87 7.03
CA HIS A 330 13.42 9.89 5.87
C HIS A 330 11.99 9.44 6.22
N LEU A 331 11.82 8.35 6.97
CA LEU A 331 10.47 7.88 7.33
C LEU A 331 9.79 8.77 8.36
N ASP A 332 10.53 9.36 9.30
CA ASP A 332 9.93 10.30 10.24
C ASP A 332 9.45 11.57 9.52
N ALA A 333 10.19 12.05 8.51
CA ALA A 333 9.73 13.13 7.65
C ALA A 333 8.47 12.73 6.84
N ALA A 334 8.44 11.50 6.30
CA ALA A 334 7.27 10.98 5.59
C ALA A 334 6.05 10.85 6.52
N ARG A 335 6.25 10.35 7.74
CA ARG A 335 5.20 10.22 8.77
C ARG A 335 4.67 11.59 9.21
N GLN A 336 5.56 12.55 9.48
CA GLN A 336 5.17 13.91 9.87
C GLN A 336 4.35 14.58 8.77
N ARG A 337 4.73 14.37 7.50
CA ARG A 337 3.95 14.84 6.36
C ARG A 337 2.59 14.16 6.28
N ALA A 338 2.53 12.83 6.36
CA ALA A 338 1.28 12.08 6.30
C ALA A 338 0.29 12.45 7.43
N ALA A 339 0.80 12.97 8.55
CA ALA A 339 -0.02 13.47 9.65
C ALA A 339 -0.66 14.85 9.41
N THR A 340 -0.21 15.60 8.39
CA THR A 340 -0.84 16.86 7.98
C THR A 340 -1.71 16.66 6.74
N PRO A 341 -2.73 17.51 6.51
CA PRO A 341 -3.53 17.42 5.30
C PRO A 341 -2.71 17.65 4.03
N ILE A 342 -3.05 16.96 2.94
CA ILE A 342 -2.25 16.97 1.69
C ILE A 342 -2.12 18.36 1.06
N TRP A 343 -3.10 19.25 1.21
CA TRP A 343 -3.01 20.64 0.76
C TRP A 343 -1.97 21.50 1.51
N GLN A 344 -1.44 21.01 2.64
CA GLN A 344 -0.34 21.65 3.39
C GLN A 344 1.02 21.03 3.07
N TRP A 345 1.08 19.99 2.23
CA TRP A 345 2.33 19.33 1.90
C TRP A 345 3.18 20.24 1.01
N GLY A 346 4.42 20.46 1.42
CA GLY A 346 5.41 21.08 0.55
C GLY A 346 5.75 20.18 -0.65
N PRO A 347 6.49 20.72 -1.64
CA PRO A 347 7.01 19.92 -2.76
C PRO A 347 7.69 18.66 -2.25
N MET A 348 7.44 17.53 -2.90
CA MET A 348 8.17 16.33 -2.56
C MET A 348 9.61 16.48 -3.04
N PRO A 349 10.61 16.23 -2.18
CA PRO A 349 11.98 16.14 -2.66
C PRO A 349 12.02 15.04 -3.72
N ASP A 350 12.68 15.30 -4.83
CA ASP A 350 12.95 14.25 -5.79
C ASP A 350 13.66 13.10 -5.07
N LEU A 351 13.18 11.88 -5.31
CA LEU A 351 14.01 10.73 -5.02
C LEU A 351 15.30 10.97 -5.81
N ALA A 352 16.43 11.09 -5.11
CA ALA A 352 17.73 11.20 -5.77
C ALA A 352 17.79 10.12 -6.84
N ASP A 353 18.21 10.47 -8.06
CA ASP A 353 18.42 9.48 -9.11
C ASP A 353 19.29 8.37 -8.48
N PRO A 354 18.85 7.10 -8.45
CA PRO A 354 19.67 6.01 -7.93
C PRO A 354 21.07 5.99 -8.55
N ALA A 355 21.24 6.50 -9.78
CA ALA A 355 22.51 6.65 -10.46
C ALA A 355 23.38 7.80 -9.93
N GLU A 356 22.80 8.83 -9.31
CA GLU A 356 23.50 10.01 -8.74
C GLU A 356 23.64 9.95 -7.22
N ALA A 357 22.81 9.14 -6.54
CA ALA A 357 22.84 8.96 -5.09
C ALA A 357 24.15 8.32 -4.59
N ALA A 358 24.61 8.74 -3.42
CA ALA A 358 25.74 8.10 -2.75
C ALA A 358 25.44 6.61 -2.50
N ARG A 359 26.45 5.74 -2.44
CA ARG A 359 26.24 4.27 -2.34
C ARG A 359 25.31 3.84 -1.20
N GLY A 360 25.34 4.56 -0.07
CA GLY A 360 24.42 4.29 1.05
C GLY A 360 23.00 4.76 0.80
N GLU A 361 22.83 5.88 0.10
CA GLU A 361 21.54 6.41 -0.31
C GLU A 361 20.85 5.49 -1.33
N ARG A 362 21.62 4.83 -2.22
CA ARG A 362 21.07 3.81 -3.15
C ARG A 362 20.42 2.63 -2.43
N LEU A 363 20.98 2.18 -1.31
CA LEU A 363 20.39 1.11 -0.50
C LEU A 363 19.08 1.57 0.15
N LEU A 364 19.04 2.82 0.62
CA LEU A 364 17.83 3.44 1.16
C LEU A 364 16.76 3.59 0.08
N LEU A 365 17.14 3.91 -1.16
CA LEU A 365 16.24 4.00 -2.32
C LEU A 365 15.65 2.65 -2.74
N VAL A 366 16.12 1.51 -2.24
CA VAL A 366 15.41 0.22 -2.44
C VAL A 366 14.22 0.10 -1.47
N TRP A 367 14.29 0.76 -0.31
CA TRP A 367 13.34 0.60 0.79
C TRP A 367 12.42 1.81 1.02
N LEU A 368 12.72 2.97 0.42
CA LEU A 368 11.97 4.22 0.55
C LEU A 368 10.90 4.54 -0.53
N PRO A 369 10.97 4.10 -1.82
CA PRO A 369 10.19 4.71 -2.91
C PRO A 369 8.68 4.59 -2.80
N VAL A 370 8.18 3.62 -2.02
CA VAL A 370 6.73 3.38 -1.96
C VAL A 370 6.05 4.41 -1.04
N SER A 371 6.71 4.87 0.02
CA SER A 371 6.15 5.75 1.07
C SER A 371 5.39 6.99 0.58
N PHE A 372 5.79 7.58 -0.55
CA PHE A 372 5.18 8.81 -1.08
C PHE A 372 3.84 8.61 -1.79
N ARG A 373 3.54 7.41 -2.32
CA ARG A 373 2.30 7.17 -3.08
C ARG A 373 1.10 6.94 -2.17
N ALA A 374 1.25 6.21 -1.06
CA ALA A 374 0.09 5.83 -0.25
C ALA A 374 -0.52 6.97 0.53
N GLY A 375 0.27 8.00 0.88
CA GLY A 375 -0.30 9.13 1.62
C GLY A 375 -1.40 9.77 0.77
N VAL A 376 -1.15 9.82 -0.53
CA VAL A 376 -2.09 10.30 -1.53
C VAL A 376 -3.27 9.32 -1.64
N GLU A 377 -3.07 8.04 -1.93
CA GLU A 377 -4.21 7.09 -2.03
C GLU A 377 -5.07 7.02 -0.75
N SER A 378 -4.48 7.25 0.43
CA SER A 378 -5.20 7.29 1.70
C SER A 378 -6.08 8.53 1.82
N GLU A 379 -5.55 9.72 1.51
CA GLU A 379 -6.36 10.95 1.46
C GLU A 379 -7.48 10.85 0.41
N ARG A 380 -7.27 10.04 -0.62
CA ARG A 380 -8.22 9.86 -1.72
C ARG A 380 -9.42 9.08 -1.25
N ALA A 381 -9.14 7.94 -0.62
CA ALA A 381 -10.17 7.09 -0.04
C ALA A 381 -11.01 7.86 0.99
N ARG A 382 -10.36 8.73 1.78
CA ARG A 382 -11.07 9.63 2.72
C ARG A 382 -11.99 10.61 1.98
N MET A 383 -11.49 11.27 0.93
CA MET A 383 -12.27 12.21 0.12
C MET A 383 -13.45 11.52 -0.56
N LEU A 384 -13.24 10.33 -1.12
CA LEU A 384 -14.30 9.56 -1.78
C LEU A 384 -15.35 9.10 -0.78
N LEU A 385 -14.96 8.64 0.40
CA LEU A 385 -15.89 8.24 1.46
C LEU A 385 -16.75 9.43 1.92
N GLU A 386 -16.15 10.60 2.15
CA GLU A 386 -16.86 11.84 2.48
C GLU A 386 -17.78 12.28 1.33
N GLY A 387 -17.28 12.21 0.09
CA GLY A 387 -18.03 12.51 -1.12
C GLY A 387 -19.23 11.60 -1.35
N ALA A 388 -19.10 10.30 -1.05
CA ALA A 388 -20.20 9.34 -1.12
C ALA A 388 -21.32 9.69 -0.13
N ARG A 389 -20.98 10.15 1.08
CA ARG A 389 -21.98 10.63 2.04
C ARG A 389 -22.69 11.88 1.54
N VAL A 390 -21.98 12.80 0.88
CA VAL A 390 -22.60 13.97 0.23
C VAL A 390 -23.54 13.51 -0.88
N ALA A 391 -23.15 12.54 -1.71
CA ALA A 391 -24.03 11.97 -2.73
C ALA A 391 -25.31 11.39 -2.11
N VAL A 392 -25.21 10.58 -1.05
CA VAL A 392 -26.39 10.07 -0.34
C VAL A 392 -27.28 11.21 0.18
N ALA A 393 -26.69 12.26 0.76
CA ALA A 393 -27.42 13.43 1.22
C ALA A 393 -28.15 14.19 0.09
N LEU A 394 -27.53 14.32 -1.10
CA LEU A 394 -28.16 14.89 -2.28
C LEU A 394 -29.41 14.10 -2.69
N HIS A 395 -29.34 12.76 -2.64
CA HIS A 395 -30.46 11.89 -2.97
C HIS A 395 -31.57 11.92 -1.92
N ARG A 396 -31.25 12.05 -0.62
CA ARG A 396 -32.24 12.28 0.43
C ARG A 396 -32.99 13.60 0.22
N TYR A 397 -32.25 14.69 -0.04
CA TYR A 397 -32.85 15.99 -0.32
C TYR A 397 -33.80 15.90 -1.52
N ARG A 398 -33.37 15.23 -2.61
CA ARG A 398 -34.21 15.01 -3.80
C ARG A 398 -35.45 14.17 -3.50
N ALA A 399 -35.34 13.14 -2.68
CA ALA A 399 -36.48 12.31 -2.30
C ALA A 399 -37.57 13.10 -1.56
N GLU A 400 -37.17 14.08 -0.73
CA GLU A 400 -38.11 14.94 0.01
C GLU A 400 -38.64 16.12 -0.83
N HIS A 401 -37.79 16.75 -1.64
CA HIS A 401 -38.10 18.02 -2.31
C HIS A 401 -38.41 17.88 -3.80
N GLY A 402 -38.22 16.69 -4.39
CA GLY A 402 -38.40 16.42 -5.83
C GLY A 402 -37.31 17.00 -6.74
N ARG A 403 -36.32 17.71 -6.18
CA ARG A 403 -35.20 18.34 -6.89
C ARG A 403 -33.93 18.25 -6.07
N TYR A 404 -32.76 18.29 -6.70
CA TYR A 404 -31.50 18.46 -5.97
C TYR A 404 -31.37 19.85 -5.35
N PRO A 405 -30.60 20.01 -4.27
CA PRO A 405 -30.38 21.32 -3.67
C PRO A 405 -29.60 22.22 -4.64
N GLU A 406 -29.84 23.53 -4.61
CA GLU A 406 -29.08 24.51 -5.39
C GLU A 406 -27.69 24.75 -4.79
N THR A 407 -27.57 24.64 -3.46
CA THR A 407 -26.29 24.77 -2.73
C THR A 407 -26.15 23.69 -1.66
N LEU A 408 -24.91 23.38 -1.25
CA LEU A 408 -24.67 22.44 -0.15
C LEU A 408 -25.20 22.95 1.21
N ASP A 409 -25.43 24.26 1.37
CA ASP A 409 -26.01 24.82 2.60
C ASP A 409 -27.37 24.21 2.92
N GLN A 410 -28.14 23.87 1.89
CA GLN A 410 -29.48 23.28 2.06
C GLN A 410 -29.44 21.85 2.60
N LEU A 411 -28.25 21.23 2.65
CA LEU A 411 -28.05 19.93 3.27
C LEU A 411 -27.71 20.03 4.77
N ILE A 412 -27.40 21.24 5.26
CA ILE A 412 -26.91 21.49 6.62
C ILE A 412 -28.04 22.12 7.47
N PRO A 413 -28.26 21.69 8.73
CA PRO A 413 -27.58 20.60 9.44
C PRO A 413 -28.27 19.22 9.27
N ALA A 414 -29.30 19.13 8.40
CA ALA A 414 -30.21 18.00 8.37
C ALA A 414 -29.55 16.68 7.94
N TRP A 415 -28.65 16.71 6.96
CA TRP A 415 -27.96 15.53 6.44
C TRP A 415 -26.43 15.62 6.48
N LEU A 416 -25.89 16.84 6.59
CA LEU A 416 -24.46 17.09 6.75
C LEU A 416 -24.20 17.98 7.97
N GLU A 417 -23.16 17.68 8.74
CA GLU A 417 -22.77 18.48 9.91
C GLU A 417 -22.14 19.82 9.52
N GLN A 418 -21.32 19.80 8.46
CA GLN A 418 -20.59 20.96 7.94
C GLN A 418 -20.30 20.76 6.44
N HIS A 419 -19.76 21.79 5.80
CA HIS A 419 -19.30 21.66 4.42
C HIS A 419 -18.20 20.60 4.32
N PRO A 420 -18.31 19.66 3.37
CA PRO A 420 -17.25 18.71 3.10
C PRO A 420 -16.03 19.46 2.54
N THR A 421 -14.85 19.12 3.03
CA THR A 421 -13.59 19.76 2.61
C THR A 421 -13.00 19.02 1.41
N ASP A 422 -12.69 19.75 0.36
CA ASP A 422 -11.82 19.29 -0.72
C ASP A 422 -10.43 19.01 -0.15
N ARG A 423 -10.05 17.74 -0.14
CA ARG A 423 -8.75 17.31 0.37
C ARG A 423 -7.60 17.74 -0.53
N ALA A 424 -7.83 18.18 -1.76
CA ALA A 424 -6.74 18.71 -2.57
C ALA A 424 -6.41 20.17 -2.25
N THR A 425 -7.41 20.98 -1.88
CA THR A 425 -7.26 22.45 -1.73
C THR A 425 -7.47 22.97 -0.31
N GLY A 426 -8.08 22.19 0.58
CA GLY A 426 -8.47 22.61 1.93
C GLY A 426 -9.69 23.55 1.97
N ARG A 427 -10.37 23.75 0.83
CA ARG A 427 -11.58 24.56 0.70
C ARG A 427 -12.82 23.66 0.69
N PRO A 428 -14.05 24.18 0.80
CA PRO A 428 -15.26 23.36 0.58
C PRO A 428 -15.25 22.70 -0.81
N LEU A 429 -15.75 21.47 -0.93
CA LEU A 429 -15.91 20.79 -2.22
C LEU A 429 -16.79 21.63 -3.17
N PRO A 430 -16.30 21.92 -4.39
CA PRO A 430 -17.14 22.51 -5.43
C PRO A 430 -18.40 21.68 -5.70
N TYR A 431 -19.53 22.37 -5.69
CA TYR A 431 -20.84 21.80 -5.99
C TYR A 431 -21.62 22.75 -6.90
N ARG A 432 -22.22 22.21 -7.95
CA ARG A 432 -23.12 22.96 -8.83
C ARG A 432 -24.21 22.07 -9.39
N VAL A 433 -25.33 22.69 -9.75
CA VAL A 433 -26.41 22.02 -10.48
C VAL A 433 -26.55 22.67 -11.86
N THR A 434 -26.41 21.87 -12.91
CA THR A 434 -26.58 22.30 -14.30
C THR A 434 -27.70 21.49 -14.93
N GLU A 435 -28.75 22.16 -15.41
CA GLU A 435 -29.91 21.50 -16.02
C GLU A 435 -30.55 20.41 -15.12
N GLY A 436 -30.57 20.65 -13.80
CA GLY A 436 -31.09 19.71 -12.81
C GLY A 436 -30.18 18.51 -12.51
N ARG A 437 -28.95 18.49 -13.05
CA ARG A 437 -27.94 17.46 -12.78
C ARG A 437 -26.89 18.03 -11.82
N PRO A 438 -26.68 17.44 -10.63
CA PRO A 438 -25.67 17.90 -9.72
C PRO A 438 -24.30 17.38 -10.14
N LEU A 439 -23.29 18.21 -9.94
CA LEU A 439 -21.88 17.90 -10.09
C LEU A 439 -21.19 18.24 -8.77
N LEU A 440 -20.56 17.23 -8.17
CA LEU A 440 -19.66 17.35 -7.03
C LEU A 440 -18.28 16.90 -7.48
N TYR A 441 -17.26 17.73 -7.27
CA TYR A 441 -15.91 17.43 -7.68
C TYR A 441 -14.89 18.02 -6.69
N SER A 442 -13.66 17.52 -6.76
CA SER A 442 -12.49 18.15 -6.14
C SER A 442 -11.72 18.90 -7.21
N VAL A 443 -11.14 20.07 -6.88
CA VAL A 443 -10.33 20.84 -7.83
C VAL A 443 -9.05 20.09 -8.22
N GLY A 444 -8.59 19.21 -7.35
CA GLY A 444 -7.36 18.46 -7.57
C GLY A 444 -6.11 19.22 -7.15
N LEU A 445 -4.96 18.54 -7.26
CA LEU A 445 -3.71 19.00 -6.63
C LEU A 445 -3.01 20.11 -7.40
N ASP A 446 -3.40 20.38 -8.65
CA ASP A 446 -2.92 21.55 -9.38
C ASP A 446 -3.55 22.86 -8.89
N GLY A 447 -4.68 22.76 -8.17
CA GLY A 447 -5.43 23.89 -7.64
C GLY A 447 -6.09 24.75 -8.72
N ILE A 448 -6.21 24.25 -9.95
CA ILE A 448 -6.84 24.96 -11.07
C ILE A 448 -8.23 24.38 -11.29
N ASP A 449 -9.26 25.16 -10.95
CA ASP A 449 -10.65 24.75 -11.20
C ASP A 449 -10.95 24.82 -12.71
N GLU A 450 -11.26 23.67 -13.29
CA GLU A 450 -11.56 23.49 -14.71
C GLU A 450 -13.02 23.16 -14.96
N ASP A 451 -13.89 23.63 -14.04
CA ASP A 451 -15.34 23.46 -14.07
C ASP A 451 -15.77 22.00 -13.96
N GLY A 452 -15.09 21.20 -13.14
CA GLY A 452 -15.36 19.79 -12.89
C GLY A 452 -15.05 18.86 -14.06
N ARG A 453 -14.17 19.26 -14.99
CA ARG A 453 -13.80 18.42 -16.13
C ARG A 453 -12.86 17.29 -15.69
N HIS A 454 -13.41 16.08 -15.59
CA HIS A 454 -12.65 14.89 -15.22
C HIS A 454 -11.52 14.59 -16.21
N THR A 455 -10.35 14.21 -15.69
CA THR A 455 -9.27 13.62 -16.50
C THR A 455 -8.79 12.29 -15.89
N ASP A 456 -8.86 11.21 -16.68
CA ASP A 456 -8.40 9.88 -16.26
C ASP A 456 -6.90 9.86 -15.94
N GLU A 457 -6.13 10.67 -16.66
CA GLU A 457 -4.69 10.84 -16.42
C GLU A 457 -4.43 11.45 -15.05
N ALA A 458 -5.17 12.50 -14.65
CA ALA A 458 -5.01 13.05 -13.30
C ALA A 458 -5.47 12.07 -12.22
N TRP A 459 -6.56 11.33 -12.49
CA TRP A 459 -7.10 10.31 -11.59
C TRP A 459 -6.08 9.18 -11.30
N LYS A 460 -5.34 8.74 -12.32
CA LYS A 460 -4.29 7.72 -12.20
C LYS A 460 -2.97 8.26 -11.62
N THR A 461 -2.76 9.58 -11.66
CA THR A 461 -1.48 10.22 -11.30
C THR A 461 -1.57 11.20 -10.12
N TRP A 462 -2.61 11.12 -9.29
CA TRP A 462 -2.79 11.93 -8.09
C TRP A 462 -1.55 11.91 -7.18
N ARG A 463 -0.72 12.96 -7.24
CA ARG A 463 0.60 13.06 -6.57
C ARG A 463 0.96 14.53 -6.32
N PRO A 464 1.57 14.87 -5.16
CA PRO A 464 2.12 16.20 -4.95
C PRO A 464 3.31 16.47 -5.87
N ARG A 465 3.53 17.75 -6.20
CA ARG A 465 4.58 18.21 -7.12
C ARG A 465 6.00 17.78 -6.67
N PRO A 466 6.81 17.16 -7.55
CA PRO A 466 8.23 16.96 -7.30
C PRO A 466 9.00 18.29 -7.42
N THR A 467 10.16 18.39 -6.76
CA THR A 467 11.01 19.60 -6.83
C THR A 467 11.48 19.97 -8.24
N THR A 468 11.63 19.00 -9.15
CA THR A 468 12.07 19.22 -10.54
C THR A 468 10.90 19.26 -11.52
N GLY A 469 10.14 20.36 -11.51
CA GLY A 469 9.40 20.87 -12.69
C GLY A 469 8.31 19.98 -13.34
N ALA A 470 8.04 18.77 -12.85
CA ALA A 470 6.94 17.97 -13.37
C ALA A 470 5.61 18.64 -13.00
N HIS A 471 4.66 18.63 -13.94
CA HIS A 471 3.35 19.23 -13.73
C HIS A 471 2.52 18.38 -12.75
N GLU A 472 1.72 19.03 -11.91
CA GLU A 472 0.66 18.32 -11.18
C GLU A 472 -0.24 17.58 -12.18
N PRO A 473 -0.81 16.44 -11.78
CA PRO A 473 -1.90 15.80 -12.53
C PRO A 473 -2.98 16.85 -12.80
N ARG A 474 -3.12 17.26 -14.07
CA ARG A 474 -4.05 18.32 -14.47
C ARG A 474 -5.46 17.82 -14.53
N GLY A 475 -6.40 18.46 -13.86
CA GLY A 475 -7.80 18.08 -13.94
C GLY A 475 -8.48 18.00 -12.60
N ASP A 476 -9.68 18.55 -12.56
CA ASP A 476 -10.66 18.29 -11.53
C ASP A 476 -11.01 16.79 -11.41
N PHE A 477 -11.34 16.36 -10.19
CA PHE A 477 -11.79 15.02 -9.86
C PHE A 477 -13.30 14.98 -9.64
N GLN A 478 -14.04 14.53 -10.66
CA GLN A 478 -15.47 14.26 -10.50
C GLN A 478 -15.71 13.16 -9.45
N ILE A 479 -16.47 13.49 -8.41
CA ILE A 479 -16.91 12.59 -7.34
C ILE A 479 -18.34 12.12 -7.59
N TYR A 480 -19.21 13.03 -8.01
CA TYR A 480 -20.59 12.75 -8.40
C TYR A 480 -20.97 13.58 -9.63
N PRO A 481 -21.63 13.02 -10.66
CA PRO A 481 -22.02 11.61 -10.80
C PRO A 481 -20.81 10.67 -10.88
N PRO A 482 -20.96 9.35 -10.67
CA PRO A 482 -19.85 8.42 -10.85
C PRO A 482 -19.26 8.55 -12.26
N HIS A 483 -17.94 8.50 -12.38
CA HIS A 483 -17.28 8.48 -13.68
C HIS A 483 -17.51 7.13 -14.35
N GLU A 484 -17.94 7.13 -15.62
CA GLU A 484 -17.96 5.93 -16.44
C GLU A 484 -16.51 5.63 -16.88
N PRO A 485 -15.96 4.44 -16.59
CA PRO A 485 -14.60 4.13 -17.03
C PRO A 485 -14.51 4.26 -18.55
N THR A 486 -13.52 5.01 -19.02
CA THR A 486 -13.23 5.10 -20.44
C THR A 486 -12.82 3.70 -20.95
N PRO A 487 -13.46 3.17 -22.00
CA PRO A 487 -12.99 1.94 -22.63
C PRO A 487 -11.55 2.17 -23.12
N ASN A 488 -10.61 1.33 -22.69
CA ASN A 488 -9.22 1.38 -23.15
C ASN A 488 -9.09 1.06 -24.65
#